data_AF-A0AA36KCA9-F1
#
_entry.id   AF-A0AA36KCA9-F1
#
_cell.length_a   1.000
_cell.length_b   1.000
_cell.length_c   1.000
_cell.angle_alpha   90.00
_cell.angle_beta   90.00
_cell.angle_gamma   90.00
#
_symmetry.space_group_name_H-M   'P 1'
#
loop_
_entity.id
_entity.type
_entity.pdbx_description
1 polymer ?
#
loop_
_entity_poly.entity_id
_entity_poly.type
_entity_poly.pdbx_seq_one_letter_code
_entity_poly.pdbx_strand_id
1 'polypeptide(L)' 'MNYANPYVSDKKNRDAWVDAFFEKSKKNGLVFGSGKNVHGHGTTKDLAKYITKPFSISLGSESSNLNSQPI' A
#
# COMPACT_ATOMS: atom_id res chain seq x y z
N MET A 1 -11.23 -5.82 -14.21
CA MET A 1 -10.30 -5.17 -13.27
C MET A 1 -9.77 -3.93 -13.96
N ASN A 2 -10.27 -2.74 -13.62
CA ASN A 2 -9.75 -1.49 -14.16
C ASN A 2 -8.65 -1.02 -13.22
N TYR A 3 -7.39 -1.21 -13.61
CA TYR A 3 -6.24 -0.76 -12.82
C TYR A 3 -6.02 0.73 -13.07
N ALA A 4 -5.95 1.51 -11.99
CA ALA A 4 -5.63 2.93 -12.08
C ALA A 4 -4.13 3.10 -12.31
N ASN A 5 -3.75 3.37 -13.57
CA ASN A 5 -2.37 3.61 -13.96
C ASN A 5 -2.29 4.88 -14.83
N PRO A 6 -1.74 5.99 -14.31
CA PRO A 6 -1.73 7.28 -15.01
C PRO A 6 -0.85 7.28 -16.27
N TYR A 7 0.01 6.27 -16.46
CA TYR A 7 0.93 6.18 -17.59
C TYR A 7 0.38 5.40 -18.78
N VAL A 8 -0.67 4.58 -18.57
CA VAL A 8 -1.23 3.71 -19.62
C VAL A 8 -2.74 3.83 -19.78
N SER A 9 -3.45 4.40 -18.80
CA SER A 9 -4.88 4.67 -18.92
C SER A 9 -5.14 5.76 -19.98
N ASP A 10 -6.22 5.60 -20.74
CA ASP A 10 -6.66 6.61 -21.71
C ASP A 10 -7.11 7.92 -21.01
N LYS A 11 -7.15 9.00 -21.80
CA LYS A 11 -7.50 10.33 -21.29
C LYS A 11 -8.87 10.38 -20.59
N LYS A 12 -9.88 9.67 -21.13
CA LYS A 12 -11.23 9.64 -20.56
C LYS A 12 -11.22 9.06 -19.15
N ASN A 13 -10.50 7.95 -18.94
CA ASN A 13 -10.39 7.30 -17.63
C ASN A 13 -9.50 8.10 -16.66
N ARG A 14 -8.43 8.70 -17.16
CA ARG A 14 -7.58 9.64 -16.41
C ARG A 14 -8.36 10.79 -15.81
N ASP A 15 -9.14 11.48 -16.64
CA ASP A 15 -9.94 12.62 -16.21
C ASP A 15 -11.13 12.20 -15.33
N ALA A 16 -11.74 11.04 -15.61
CA ALA A 16 -12.93 10.61 -14.89
C ALA A 16 -12.64 10.16 -13.44
N TRP A 17 -11.54 9.43 -13.21
CA TRP A 17 -11.28 8.89 -11.87
C TRP A 17 -9.82 8.45 -11.60
N VAL A 18 -9.04 8.06 -12.61
CA VAL A 18 -7.71 7.46 -12.40
C VAL A 18 -6.75 8.43 -11.74
N ASP A 19 -6.69 9.70 -12.18
CA ASP A 19 -5.73 10.67 -11.63
C ASP A 19 -6.07 11.01 -10.16
N ALA A 20 -7.35 11.26 -9.85
CA ALA A 20 -7.79 11.55 -8.49
C ALA A 20 -7.59 10.35 -7.55
N PHE A 21 -7.84 9.13 -8.03
CA PHE A 21 -7.59 7.91 -7.28
C PHE A 21 -6.09 7.72 -7.04
N PHE A 22 -5.25 7.91 -8.07
CA PHE A 22 -3.81 7.75 -7.97
C PHE A 22 -3.17 8.72 -6.98
N GLU A 23 -3.59 9.99 -6.98
CA GLU A 23 -3.13 10.98 -6.01
C GLU A 23 -3.55 10.64 -4.57
N LYS A 24 -4.75 10.06 -4.38
CA LYS A 24 -5.15 9.51 -3.08
C LYS A 24 -4.29 8.32 -2.66
N SER A 25 -4.01 7.40 -3.58
CA SER A 25 -3.13 6.26 -3.33
C SER A 25 -1.72 6.70 -2.94
N LYS A 26 -1.16 7.76 -3.56
CA LYS A 26 0.15 8.32 -3.18
C LYS A 26 0.17 8.78 -1.72
N LYS A 27 -0.84 9.57 -1.31
CA LYS A 27 -0.93 10.08 0.07
C LYS A 27 -1.02 8.97 1.11
N ASN A 28 -1.62 7.85 0.74
CA ASN A 28 -1.80 6.71 1.63
C ASN A 28 -0.66 5.68 1.56
N GLY A 29 0.38 5.91 0.75
CA GLY A 29 1.47 4.94 0.55
C GLY A 29 1.02 3.67 -0.20
N LEU A 30 -0.03 3.76 -1.01
CA LEU A 30 -0.64 2.65 -1.74
C LEU A 30 -0.29 2.64 -3.24
N VAL A 31 0.84 3.22 -3.62
CA VAL A 31 1.35 3.15 -5.00
C VAL A 31 2.46 2.12 -5.06
N PHE A 32 2.30 1.15 -5.95
CA PHE A 32 3.25 0.05 -6.12
C PHE A 32 3.65 -0.10 -7.59
N GLY A 33 4.82 -0.70 -7.82
CA GLY A 33 5.40 -0.92 -9.15
C GLY A 33 6.41 0.13 -9.58
N SER A 34 6.93 0.00 -10.80
CA SER A 34 7.95 0.89 -11.37
C SER A 34 7.69 1.17 -12.86
N GLY A 35 8.14 2.34 -13.35
CA GLY A 35 7.96 2.76 -14.73
C GLY A 35 6.50 2.72 -15.19
N LYS A 36 6.23 2.04 -16.30
CA LYS A 36 4.87 1.89 -16.85
C LYS A 36 3.99 0.90 -16.06
N ASN A 37 4.54 0.17 -15.10
CA ASN A 37 3.82 -0.79 -14.27
C ASN A 37 3.34 -0.19 -12.94
N VAL A 38 3.52 1.12 -12.74
CA VAL A 38 3.05 1.82 -11.55
C VAL A 38 1.52 1.84 -11.52
N HIS A 39 0.94 1.44 -10.39
CA HIS A 39 -0.51 1.46 -10.21
C HIS A 39 -0.89 1.80 -8.78
N GLY A 40 -1.98 2.54 -8.63
CA GLY A 40 -2.56 2.85 -7.33
C GLY A 40 -3.39 1.66 -6.84
N HIS A 41 -3.26 1.35 -5.55
CA HIS A 41 -4.16 0.45 -4.83
C HIS A 41 -5.09 1.27 -3.94
N GLY A 42 -6.27 0.72 -3.70
CA GLY A 42 -7.26 1.37 -2.87
C GLY A 42 -8.52 0.54 -2.72
N THR A 43 -9.26 0.83 -1.65
CA THR A 43 -10.53 0.19 -1.34
C THR A 43 -11.66 1.16 -1.70
N THR A 44 -12.67 0.67 -2.41
CA THR A 44 -13.88 1.45 -2.69
C THR A 44 -14.64 1.73 -1.40
N LYS A 45 -15.49 2.78 -1.38
CA LYS A 45 -16.18 3.22 -0.15
C LYS A 45 -17.06 2.12 0.45
N ASP A 46 -17.72 1.34 -0.40
CA ASP A 46 -18.57 0.22 -0.03
C ASP A 46 -17.79 -0.95 0.59
N LEU A 47 -16.52 -1.12 0.20
CA LEU A 47 -15.63 -2.16 0.72
C LEU A 47 -14.78 -1.70 1.90
N ALA A 48 -14.76 -0.40 2.21
CA ALA A 48 -13.94 0.17 3.29
C ALA A 48 -14.24 -0.46 4.66
N LYS A 49 -15.48 -0.92 4.88
CA LYS A 49 -15.91 -1.65 6.08
C LYS A 49 -15.19 -2.99 6.31
N TYR A 50 -14.60 -3.56 5.25
CA TYR A 50 -13.85 -4.82 5.30
C TYR A 50 -12.34 -4.61 5.45
N ILE A 51 -11.86 -3.36 5.54
CA ILE A 51 -10.44 -3.09 5.81
C ILE A 51 -10.11 -3.68 7.19
N THR A 52 -9.11 -4.56 7.23
CA THR A 52 -8.62 -5.14 8.47
C THR A 52 -8.14 -4.03 9.40
N LYS A 53 -8.56 -4.10 10.66
CA LYS A 53 -8.10 -3.14 11.67
C LYS A 53 -6.59 -3.26 11.83
N PRO A 54 -5.88 -2.17 12.18
CA PRO A 54 -4.48 -2.25 12.54
C PRO A 54 -4.29 -3.30 13.63
N PHE A 55 -3.34 -4.20 13.43
CA PHE A 55 -2.90 -5.15 14.44
C PHE A 55 -1.43 -4.85 14.77
N SER A 56 -1.08 -5.00 16.04
CA SER A 56 0.30 -4.85 16.50
C SER A 56 0.85 -6.24 16.83
N ILE A 57 2.03 -6.55 16.32
CA ILE A 57 2.80 -7.72 16.74
C ILE A 57 3.85 -7.21 17.73
N SER A 58 3.79 -7.69 18.97
CA SER A 58 4.89 -7.57 19.91
C SER A 58 5.68 -8.87 19.88
N LEU A 59 6.97 -8.80 19.53
CA LEU A 59 7.89 -9.89 19.78
C LEU A 59 8.17 -9.86 21.28
N GLY A 60 7.71 -10.90 22.00
CA GLY A 60 8.07 -11.08 23.40
C GLY A 60 9.59 -11.08 23.52
N SER A 61 10.13 -10.24 24.40
CA SER A 61 11.55 -10.27 24.72
C SER A 61 11.85 -11.57 25.47
N GLU A 62 12.21 -12.63 24.76
CA GLU A 62 13.06 -13.63 25.39
C GLU A 62 14.42 -12.98 25.60
N SER A 63 14.74 -12.73 26.87
CA SER A 63 16.05 -12.33 27.33
C SER A 63 17.09 -13.30 26.77
N SER A 64 17.78 -12.92 25.71
CA SER A 64 18.96 -13.62 25.25
C SER A 64 20.04 -13.47 26.32
N ASN A 65 20.13 -14.45 27.22
CA ASN A 65 21.33 -14.67 28.03
C ASN A 65 22.48 -15.02 27.08
N LEU A 66 23.09 -13.99 26.50
CA LEU A 66 24.38 -14.08 25.84
C LEU A 66 25.42 -14.25 26.94
N ASN A 67 25.66 -15.51 27.31
CA ASN A 67 26.82 -15.92 28.08
C ASN A 67 28.07 -15.31 27.45
N SER A 68 28.65 -14.33 28.13
CA SER A 68 29.94 -13.74 27.78
C SER A 68 31.01 -14.75 28.16
N GLN A 69 31.69 -15.36 27.20
CA GLN A 69 32.93 -16.08 27.49
C GLN A 69 34.10 -15.10 27.48
N PRO A 70 34.94 -15.06 28.53
CA PRO A 70 36.17 -14.26 28.51
C PRO A 70 37.23 -14.95 27.63
N ILE A 71 38.01 -14.11 26.94
CA ILE A 71 39.26 -14.48 26.27
C ILE A 71 40.39 -14.48 27.31
#